data_AF-A0A392VAW6-F1
#
_entry.id   AF-A0A392VAW6-F1
#
_cell.length_a   1.000
_cell.length_b   1.000
_cell.length_c   1.000
_cell.angle_alpha   90.00
_cell.angle_beta   90.00
_cell.angle_gamma   90.00
#
_symmetry.space_group_name_H-M   'P 1'
#
loop_
_entity.id
_entity.type
_entity.pdbx_description
1 polymer ?
#
loop_
_entity_poly.entity_id
_entity_poly.type
_entity_poly.pdbx_seq_one_letter_code
_entity_poly.pdbx_strand_id
1 'polypeptide(L)' 'MPPSIPKFDGFYDHWAELLENLLRSKEYWSLIEHGIVVAPANATQEQRRAAEESRLKDLK' A
#
# COMPACT_ATOMS: atom_id res chain seq x y z
N MET A 1 -26.82 -19.36 20.93
CA MET A 1 -26.66 -18.01 20.35
C MET A 1 -25.42 -18.05 19.49
N PRO A 2 -25.47 -17.71 18.19
CA PRO A 2 -24.28 -17.61 17.37
C PRO A 2 -23.35 -16.53 17.95
N PRO A 3 -22.03 -16.69 17.90
CA PRO A 3 -21.11 -15.65 18.35
C PRO A 3 -21.31 -14.41 17.48
N SER A 4 -21.76 -13.32 18.09
CA SER A 4 -21.80 -12.02 17.41
C SER A 4 -20.38 -11.54 17.25
N ILE A 5 -19.91 -11.50 15.99
CA ILE A 5 -18.66 -10.83 15.65
C ILE A 5 -18.84 -9.36 16.06
N PRO A 6 -17.97 -8.80 16.93
CA PRO A 6 -18.04 -7.40 17.28
C PRO A 6 -17.89 -6.58 16.01
N LYS A 7 -18.95 -5.84 15.64
CA LYS A 7 -18.89 -4.93 14.51
C LYS A 7 -18.17 -3.67 14.99
N PHE A 8 -17.01 -3.41 14.41
CA PHE A 8 -16.26 -2.19 14.67
C PHE A 8 -16.94 -1.04 13.89
N ASP A 9 -17.80 -0.27 14.55
CA ASP A 9 -18.50 0.91 13.98
C ASP A 9 -17.68 2.21 14.11
N GLY A 10 -16.38 2.11 14.40
CA GLY A 10 -15.54 3.27 14.71
C GLY A 10 -14.94 3.96 13.48
N PHE A 11 -15.24 5.25 13.32
CA PHE A 11 -14.48 6.34 12.65
C PHE A 11 -13.55 5.98 11.47
N TYR A 12 -13.95 5.04 10.60
CA TYR A 12 -13.10 4.64 9.48
C TYR A 12 -12.75 5.82 8.58
N ASP A 13 -13.73 6.70 8.32
CA ASP A 13 -13.52 7.92 7.52
C ASP A 13 -12.45 8.83 8.15
N HIS A 14 -12.50 9.01 9.48
CA HIS A 14 -11.51 9.82 10.19
C HIS A 14 -10.11 9.20 10.13
N TRP A 15 -10.01 7.88 10.30
CA TRP A 15 -8.73 7.17 10.18
C TRP A 15 -8.20 7.19 8.75
N ALA A 16 -9.07 7.10 7.75
CA ALA A 16 -8.72 7.18 6.35
C ALA A 16 -8.11 8.54 6.00
N GLU A 17 -8.73 9.63 6.45
CA GLU A 17 -8.20 10.99 6.26
C GLU A 17 -6.82 11.18 6.91
N LEU A 18 -6.63 10.63 8.12
CA LEU A 18 -5.38 10.73 8.86
C LEU A 18 -4.26 9.92 8.19
N LEU A 19 -4.57 8.70 7.75
CA LEU A 19 -3.62 7.84 7.02
C LEU A 19 -3.29 8.41 5.64
N GLU A 20 -4.27 8.99 4.94
CA GLU A 20 -4.04 9.66 3.66
C GLU A 20 -3.07 10.84 3.82
N ASN A 21 -3.30 11.72 4.80
CA ASN A 21 -2.41 12.85 5.07
C ASN A 21 -1.01 12.39 5.46
N LEU A 22 -0.89 11.34 6.28
CA LEU A 22 0.39 10.77 6.68
C LEU A 22 1.16 10.24 5.46
N LEU A 23 0.52 9.44 4.60
CA LEU A 23 1.14 8.86 3.40
C LEU A 23 1.54 9.92 2.38
N ARG A 24 0.72 10.96 2.20
CA ARG A 24 1.05 12.11 1.35
C ARG A 24 2.23 12.91 1.92
N SER A 25 2.30 13.14 3.23
CA SER A 25 3.41 13.85 3.88
C SER A 25 4.75 13.11 3.77
N LYS A 26 4.70 11.80 3.59
CA LYS A 26 5.87 10.91 3.44
C LYS A 26 6.20 10.60 1.98
N GLU A 27 5.48 11.19 1.03
CA GLU A 27 5.62 10.94 -0.41
C GLU A 27 5.34 9.47 -0.84
N TYR A 28 4.81 8.64 0.07
CA TYR A 28 4.44 7.24 -0.19
C TYR A 28 3.13 7.09 -0.95
N TRP A 29 2.34 8.15 -1.14
CA TRP A 29 1.06 8.09 -1.84
C TRP A 29 1.17 7.47 -3.25
N SER A 30 2.29 7.72 -3.93
CA SER A 30 2.57 7.14 -5.26
C SER A 30 2.60 5.60 -5.26
N LEU A 31 2.99 4.96 -4.15
CA LEU A 31 3.02 3.51 -3.98
C LEU A 31 1.61 2.92 -3.80
N ILE A 32 0.69 3.69 -3.24
CA ILE A 32 -0.71 3.29 -3.06
C ILE A 32 -1.50 3.46 -4.37
N GLU A 33 -1.29 4.59 -5.07
CA GLU A 33 -2.00 4.90 -6.32
C GLU A 33 -1.53 4.05 -7.50
N HIS A 34 -0.22 3.87 -7.66
CA HIS A 34 0.35 3.11 -8.78
C HIS A 34 0.63 1.65 -8.43
N GLY A 35 0.59 1.31 -7.14
CA GLY A 35 0.93 -0.02 -6.64
C GLY A 35 2.44 -0.31 -6.63
N ILE A 36 2.80 -1.41 -5.98
CA ILE A 36 4.16 -1.95 -6.03
C ILE A 36 4.25 -2.88 -7.25
N VAL A 37 5.20 -2.62 -8.13
CA VAL A 37 5.46 -3.50 -9.28
C VAL A 37 6.09 -4.78 -8.75
N VAL A 38 5.39 -5.91 -8.87
CA VAL A 38 5.92 -7.23 -8.54
C VAL A 38 6.34 -7.93 -9.82
N ALA A 39 7.62 -8.29 -9.92
CA ALA A 39 8.13 -9.03 -11.06
C ALA A 39 7.50 -10.44 -11.10
N PRO A 40 6.93 -10.87 -12.25
CA PRO A 40 6.43 -12.24 -12.41
C PRO A 40 7.57 -13.28 -12.36
N ALA A 41 7.24 -14.55 -12.13
CA ALA A 41 8.25 -15.61 -11.98
C ALA A 41 9.21 -15.76 -13.19
N ASN A 42 8.72 -15.47 -14.41
CA ASN A 42 9.51 -15.46 -15.65
C ASN A 42 9.82 -14.02 -16.13
N ALA A 43 10.00 -13.08 -15.21
CA ALA A 43 10.22 -11.67 -15.54
C ALA A 43 11.49 -11.46 -16.38
N THR A 44 11.36 -10.64 -17.43
CA THR A 44 12.50 -10.09 -18.18
C THR A 44 13.33 -9.17 -17.29
N GLN A 45 14.58 -8.92 -17.69
CA GLN A 45 15.51 -8.11 -16.91
C GLN A 45 14.96 -6.69 -16.61
N GLU A 46 14.19 -6.12 -17.54
CA GLU A 46 13.53 -4.81 -17.39
C GLU A 46 12.41 -4.85 -16.34
N GLN A 47 11.60 -5.90 -16.33
CA GLN A 47 10.53 -6.09 -15.33
C GLN A 47 11.09 -6.31 -13.92
N ARG A 48 12.24 -6.98 -13.79
CA ARG A 48 12.94 -7.14 -12.51
C ARG A 48 13.47 -5.81 -11.98
N ARG A 49 14.09 -4.99 -12.85
CA ARG A 49 14.57 -3.65 -12.47
C ARG A 49 13.43 -2.74 -12.03
N ALA A 50 12.29 -2.76 -12.73
CA ALA A 50 11.12 -1.98 -12.34
C ALA A 50 10.58 -2.39 -10.95
N ALA A 51 10.58 -3.69 -10.64
CA ALA A 51 10.17 -4.20 -9.33
C ALA A 51 11.17 -3.84 -8.22
N GLU A 52 12.48 -3.90 -8.51
CA GLU A 52 13.52 -3.49 -7.55
C GLU A 52 13.47 -1.97 -7.29
N GLU A 53 13.26 -1.14 -8.30
CA GLU A 53 13.13 0.31 -8.15
C GLU A 53 11.89 0.67 -7.31
N SER A 54 10.76 0.00 -7.56
CA SER A 54 9.54 0.18 -6.78
C SER A 54 9.74 -0.20 -5.30
N ARG A 55 10.46 -1.30 -5.02
CA ARG A 55 10.84 -1.68 -3.66
C ARG A 55 11.84 -0.74 -3.00
N LEU A 56 12.80 -0.20 -3.75
CA LEU A 56 13.80 0.72 -3.20
C LEU A 56 13.16 2.05 -2.74
N LYS A 57 12.07 2.47 -3.40
CA LYS A 57 11.27 3.64 -3.01
C LYS A 57 10.42 3.39 -1.75
N ASP A 58 10.04 2.14 -1.50
CA ASP A 58 9.31 1.73 -0.29
C ASP A 58 10.22 1.64 0.96
N LEU A 59 11.50 1.27 0.77
CA LEU A 59 12.49 1.12 1.85
C LEU A 59 13.16 2.42 2.32
N LYS A 60 12.87 3.56 1.67
CA LYS A 60 13.49 4.87 1.95
C LYS A 60 12.64 5.69 2.90
#